data_AF-A0A803M7W9-F1
#
_entry.id   AF-A0A803M7W9-F1
#
_cell.length_a   1.000
_cell.length_b   1.000
_cell.length_c   1.000
_cell.angle_alpha   90.00
_cell.angle_beta   90.00
_cell.angle_gamma   90.00
#
_symmetry.space_group_name_H-M   'P 1'
#
loop_
_entity.id
_entity.type
_entity.pdbx_description
1 polymer ?
#
loop_
_entity_poly.entity_id
_entity_poly.type
_entity_poly.pdbx_seq_one_letter_code
_entity_poly.pdbx_strand_id
1 'polypeptide(L)'
;MQVWRSEVVFTVLLDNEVDRDRGRRRQKGEYLLAENIRLQLRREKLIELFSKDAYDFAVEDRKSFVGYKHLASVVCKEKRLDFLSDFVPEKITAEKALAERKPAETLPG
;
A
#
# COMPACT_ATOMS: atom_id res chain seq x y z
N MET A 1 61.43 -8.25 27.10
CA MET A 1 60.89 -9.01 25.96
C MET A 1 59.74 -9.86 26.48
N GLN A 2 58.51 -9.34 26.43
CA GLN A 2 57.27 -10.02 26.81
C GLN A 2 56.35 -9.81 25.61
N VAL A 3 56.44 -10.72 24.66
CA VAL A 3 55.56 -10.74 23.48
C VAL A 3 54.61 -11.91 23.68
N TRP A 4 53.36 -11.74 23.25
CA TRP A 4 52.31 -12.76 23.11
C TRP A 4 51.47 -13.08 24.37
N ARG A 5 50.62 -12.13 24.78
CA ARG A 5 49.37 -12.43 25.51
C ARG A 5 48.12 -11.70 25.00
N SER A 6 48.17 -11.07 23.82
CA SER A 6 47.06 -10.24 23.30
C SER A 6 46.42 -10.71 21.99
N GLU A 7 47.07 -11.52 21.16
CA GLU A 7 46.53 -11.84 19.82
C GLU A 7 45.48 -12.95 19.78
N VAL A 8 45.52 -13.91 20.71
CA VAL A 8 44.53 -15.01 20.75
C VAL A 8 43.20 -14.54 21.34
N VAL A 9 43.22 -13.57 22.25
CA VAL A 9 41.99 -13.03 22.86
C VAL A 9 41.25 -12.11 21.87
N PHE A 10 41.98 -11.40 20.99
CA PHE A 10 41.36 -10.52 20.00
C PHE A 10 40.72 -11.28 18.82
N THR A 11 41.29 -12.41 18.41
CA THR A 11 40.73 -13.22 17.32
C THR A 11 39.45 -13.95 17.74
N VAL A 12 39.41 -14.52 18.95
CA VAL A 12 38.20 -15.21 19.45
C VAL A 12 37.05 -14.24 19.77
N LEU A 13 37.33 -12.98 20.11
CA LEU A 13 36.29 -11.96 20.32
C LEU A 13 35.67 -11.46 19.01
N LEU A 14 36.48 -11.28 17.94
CA LEU A 14 35.97 -10.85 16.64
C LEU A 14 35.19 -11.96 15.91
N ASP A 15 35.59 -13.22 16.05
CA ASP A 15 34.86 -14.36 15.43
C ASP A 15 33.46 -14.57 16.06
N ASN A 16 33.30 -14.28 17.36
CA ASN A 16 32.01 -14.36 18.06
C ASN A 16 31.03 -13.20 17.72
N GLU A 17 31.54 -12.09 17.21
CA GLU A 17 30.74 -10.91 16.86
C GLU A 17 30.28 -10.98 15.40
N VAL A 18 31.14 -11.49 14.50
CA VAL A 18 30.81 -11.73 13.07
C VAL A 18 29.73 -12.79 12.88
N ASP A 19 29.70 -13.85 13.70
CA ASP A 19 28.64 -14.87 13.62
C ASP A 19 27.29 -14.40 14.17
N ARG A 20 27.29 -13.58 15.23
CA ARG A 20 26.07 -12.91 15.71
C ARG A 20 25.50 -11.95 14.67
N ASP A 21 26.35 -11.23 13.94
CA ASP A 21 25.92 -10.32 12.88
C ASP A 21 25.54 -11.02 11.57
N ARG A 22 26.06 -12.22 11.29
CA ARG A 22 25.55 -13.07 10.19
C ARG A 22 24.16 -13.62 10.50
N GLY A 23 23.93 -14.11 11.72
CA GLY A 23 22.61 -14.54 12.18
C GLY A 23 21.59 -13.40 12.11
N ARG A 24 21.96 -12.22 12.62
CA ARG A 24 21.11 -11.02 12.61
C ARG A 24 20.81 -10.51 11.19
N ARG A 25 21.79 -10.55 10.28
CA ARG A 25 21.58 -10.18 8.86
C ARG A 25 20.69 -11.17 8.11
N ARG A 26 20.85 -12.48 8.35
CA ARG A 26 19.96 -13.51 7.78
C ARG A 26 18.53 -13.35 8.28
N GLN A 27 18.35 -13.21 9.59
CA GLN A 27 17.03 -13.04 10.20
C GLN A 27 16.35 -11.73 9.79
N LYS A 28 17.13 -10.65 9.62
CA LYS A 28 16.64 -9.38 9.04
C LYS A 28 16.25 -9.55 7.57
N GLY A 29 17.03 -10.29 6.78
CA GLY A 29 16.70 -10.60 5.38
C GLY A 29 15.41 -11.43 5.25
N GLU A 30 15.25 -12.45 6.08
CA GLU A 30 14.04 -13.28 6.16
C GLU A 30 12.82 -12.47 6.58
N TYR A 31 12.95 -11.58 7.58
CA TYR A 31 11.88 -10.68 7.99
C TYR A 31 11.46 -9.72 6.86
N LEU A 32 12.43 -9.12 6.17
CA LEU A 32 12.15 -8.24 5.03
C LEU A 32 11.48 -8.99 3.88
N LEU A 33 11.90 -10.23 3.60
CA LEU A 33 11.26 -11.08 2.60
C LEU A 33 9.83 -11.45 3.00
N ALA A 34 9.62 -11.88 4.25
CA ALA A 34 8.30 -12.23 4.77
C ALA A 34 7.36 -11.03 4.75
N GLU A 35 7.80 -9.84 5.15
CA GLU A 35 6.98 -8.63 5.09
C GLU A 35 6.68 -8.23 3.65
N ASN A 36 7.65 -8.33 2.72
CA ASN A 36 7.39 -8.08 1.30
C ASN A 36 6.33 -9.05 0.73
N ILE A 37 6.45 -10.35 1.00
CA ILE A 37 5.45 -11.35 0.57
C ILE A 37 4.09 -11.02 1.18
N ARG A 38 4.04 -10.69 2.46
CA ARG A 38 2.81 -10.32 3.15
C ARG A 38 2.14 -9.09 2.55
N LEU A 39 2.93 -8.08 2.17
CA LEU A 39 2.45 -6.87 1.50
C LEU A 39 1.91 -7.18 0.10
N GLN A 40 2.56 -8.07 -0.66
CA GLN A 40 2.04 -8.52 -1.97
C GLN A 40 0.70 -9.23 -1.82
N LEU A 41 0.60 -10.20 -0.90
CA LEU A 41 -0.65 -10.94 -0.65
C LEU A 41 -1.81 -10.02 -0.22
N ARG A 42 -1.50 -8.99 0.58
CA ARG A 42 -2.50 -7.97 0.95
C ARG A 42 -3.01 -7.18 -0.25
N ARG A 43 -2.12 -6.82 -1.19
CA ARG A 43 -2.53 -6.13 -2.44
C ARG A 43 -3.39 -7.03 -3.32
N GLU A 44 -3.00 -8.29 -3.50
CA GLU A 44 -3.80 -9.25 -4.27
C GLU A 44 -5.20 -9.42 -3.69
N LYS A 45 -5.31 -9.56 -2.36
CA LYS A 45 -6.61 -9.70 -1.70
C LYS A 45 -7.47 -8.44 -1.80
N LEU A 46 -6.84 -7.26 -1.75
CA LEU A 46 -7.53 -6.00 -1.99
C LEU A 46 -8.13 -5.95 -3.40
N ILE A 47 -7.36 -6.32 -4.42
CA ILE A 47 -7.82 -6.31 -5.82
C ILE A 47 -8.97 -7.31 -6.01
N GLU A 48 -8.87 -8.51 -5.43
CA GLU A 48 -9.93 -9.53 -5.50
C GLU A 48 -11.24 -9.02 -4.91
N LEU A 49 -11.21 -8.48 -3.68
CA LEU A 49 -12.39 -7.95 -3.02
C LEU A 49 -12.96 -6.75 -3.78
N PHE A 50 -12.11 -5.81 -4.17
CA PHE A 50 -12.53 -4.63 -4.92
C PHE A 50 -13.18 -4.99 -6.27
N SER A 51 -12.62 -5.96 -6.98
CA SER A 51 -13.17 -6.44 -8.26
C SER A 51 -14.52 -7.12 -8.07
N LYS A 52 -14.69 -7.87 -6.97
CA LYS A 52 -15.94 -8.51 -6.62
C LYS A 52 -17.02 -7.47 -6.32
N ASP A 53 -16.73 -6.50 -5.45
CA ASP A 53 -17.67 -5.44 -5.12
C ASP A 53 -18.10 -4.66 -6.37
N ALA A 54 -17.15 -4.36 -7.26
CA ALA A 54 -17.43 -3.67 -8.51
C ALA A 54 -18.26 -4.51 -9.48
N TYR A 55 -18.10 -5.83 -9.45
CA TYR A 55 -18.92 -6.75 -10.21
C TYR A 55 -20.35 -6.82 -9.67
N ASP A 56 -20.53 -6.81 -8.35
CA ASP A 56 -21.87 -6.79 -7.74
C ASP A 56 -22.65 -5.53 -8.20
N PHE A 57 -22.00 -4.37 -8.24
CA PHE A 57 -22.58 -3.16 -8.84
C PHE A 57 -22.86 -3.28 -10.34
N ALA A 58 -22.03 -4.01 -11.09
CA ALA A 58 -22.26 -4.25 -12.52
C ALA A 58 -23.50 -5.12 -12.75
N VAL A 59 -23.70 -6.13 -11.90
CA VAL A 59 -24.88 -7.01 -11.93
C VAL A 59 -26.15 -6.23 -11.60
N GLU A 60 -26.11 -5.34 -10.60
CA GLU A 60 -27.22 -4.43 -10.28
C GLU A 60 -27.58 -3.53 -11.48
N ASP A 61 -26.58 -3.04 -12.23
CA ASP A 61 -26.77 -2.28 -13.48
C ASP A 61 -27.14 -3.16 -14.70
N ARG A 62 -27.32 -4.47 -14.49
CA ARG A 62 -27.62 -5.48 -15.54
C ARG A 62 -26.57 -5.51 -16.65
N LYS A 63 -25.30 -5.35 -16.29
CA LYS A 63 -24.15 -5.43 -17.20
C LYS A 63 -23.39 -6.73 -16.99
N SER A 64 -22.87 -7.28 -18.07
CA SER A 64 -21.97 -8.44 -18.06
C SER A 64 -20.49 -8.05 -17.88
N PHE A 65 -20.18 -6.76 -17.73
CA PHE A 65 -18.82 -6.26 -17.60
C PHE A 65 -18.70 -5.19 -16.52
N VAL A 66 -17.51 -5.09 -15.92
CA VAL A 66 -17.17 -4.03 -14.98
C VAL A 66 -16.66 -2.82 -15.76
N GLY A 67 -17.39 -1.70 -15.67
CA GLY A 67 -16.96 -0.41 -16.20
C GLY A 67 -16.46 0.52 -15.10
N TYR A 68 -15.78 1.59 -15.49
CA TYR A 68 -15.24 2.60 -14.55
C TYR A 68 -16.31 3.14 -13.58
N LYS A 69 -17.55 3.33 -14.06
CA LYS A 69 -18.66 3.80 -13.20
C LYS A 69 -18.94 2.86 -12.02
N HIS A 70 -18.76 1.55 -12.19
CA HIS A 70 -18.96 0.58 -11.12
C HIS A 70 -17.81 0.68 -10.11
N LEU A 71 -16.55 0.76 -10.59
CA LEU A 71 -15.38 0.96 -9.75
C LEU A 71 -15.50 2.23 -8.89
N ALA A 72 -15.86 3.36 -9.51
CA ALA A 72 -16.02 4.63 -8.80
C ALA A 72 -17.20 4.61 -7.82
N SER A 73 -18.28 3.89 -8.14
CA SER A 73 -19.43 3.72 -7.23
C SER A 73 -19.04 2.94 -5.98
N VAL A 74 -18.21 1.90 -6.09
CA VAL A 74 -17.70 1.17 -4.92
C VAL A 74 -16.85 2.10 -4.05
N VAL A 75 -15.90 2.82 -4.65
CA VAL A 75 -14.99 3.72 -3.92
C VAL A 75 -15.77 4.81 -3.17
N CYS A 76 -16.79 5.41 -3.81
CA CYS A 76 -17.63 6.44 -3.20
C CYS A 76 -18.49 5.91 -2.03
N LYS A 77 -18.97 4.67 -2.11
CA LYS A 77 -19.90 4.10 -1.11
C LYS A 77 -19.20 3.38 0.04
N GLU A 78 -18.05 2.78 -0.22
CA GLU A 78 -17.34 1.92 0.73
C GLU A 78 -16.24 2.66 1.47
N LYS A 79 -16.46 2.96 2.76
CA LYS A 79 -15.48 3.66 3.62
C LYS A 79 -14.10 3.00 3.64
N ARG A 80 -14.03 1.67 3.47
CA ARG A 80 -12.75 0.93 3.44
C ARG A 80 -11.87 1.29 2.24
N LEU A 81 -12.44 1.92 1.21
CA LEU A 81 -11.78 2.30 -0.03
C LEU A 81 -11.60 3.81 -0.17
N ASP A 82 -11.87 4.60 0.87
CA ASP A 82 -11.78 6.07 0.79
C ASP A 82 -10.38 6.57 0.40
N PHE A 83 -9.34 5.78 0.71
CA PHE A 83 -7.97 6.04 0.26
C PHE A 83 -7.80 5.98 -1.28
N LEU A 84 -8.76 5.43 -2.01
CA LEU A 84 -8.79 5.38 -3.47
C LEU A 84 -9.58 6.56 -4.08
N SER A 85 -10.28 7.38 -3.28
CA SER A 85 -11.14 8.46 -3.77
C SER A 85 -10.38 9.46 -4.66
N ASP A 86 -9.12 9.74 -4.33
CA ASP A 86 -8.25 10.62 -5.12
C ASP A 86 -7.80 9.99 -6.46
N PHE A 87 -7.80 8.66 -6.55
CA PHE A 87 -7.32 7.90 -7.71
C PHE A 87 -8.44 7.40 -8.61
N VAL A 88 -9.63 7.18 -8.05
CA VAL A 88 -10.82 6.69 -8.74
C VAL A 88 -12.00 7.63 -8.42
N PRO A 89 -11.92 8.90 -8.85
CA PRO A 89 -13.00 9.85 -8.59
C PRO A 89 -14.27 9.41 -9.32
N GLU A 90 -15.41 9.69 -8.69
CA GLU A 90 -16.71 9.55 -9.35
C GLU A 90 -16.78 10.52 -10.53
N LYS A 91 -17.15 10.01 -11.72
CA LYS A 91 -17.30 10.86 -12.90
C LYS A 91 -18.52 11.76 -12.71
N ILE A 92 -18.28 12.99 -12.28
CA ILE A 92 -19.26 14.06 -12.23
C ILE A 92 -19.45 14.69 -13.61
N THR A 93 -20.69 14.98 -13.99
CA THR A 93 -21.00 15.72 -15.22
C THR A 93 -20.59 17.19 -15.06
N ALA A 94 -20.27 17.86 -16.17
CA ALA A 94 -19.90 19.28 -16.16
C ALA A 94 -20.98 20.15 -15.48
N GLU A 95 -22.25 19.81 -15.67
CA GLU A 95 -23.40 20.45 -15.03
C GLU A 95 -23.37 20.31 -13.50
N LYS A 96 -23.08 19.11 -12.97
CA LYS A 96 -22.94 18.90 -11.52
C LYS A 96 -21.73 19.63 -10.95
N ALA A 97 -20.60 19.61 -11.67
CA ALA A 97 -19.39 20.33 -11.26
C ALA A 97 -19.59 21.86 -11.25
N LEU A 98 -20.37 22.39 -12.21
CA LEU A 98 -20.75 23.80 -12.26
C LEU A 98 -21.71 24.19 -11.13
N ALA A 99 -22.60 23.30 -10.73
CA ALA A 99 -23.54 23.54 -9.62
C ALA A 99 -22.85 23.55 -8.24
N GLU A 100 -21.74 22.83 -8.07
CA GLU A 100 -20.96 22.79 -6.82
C GLU A 100 -19.96 23.95 -6.67
N ARG A 101 -19.72 24.74 -7.73
CA ARG A 101 -18.93 25.97 -7.63
C ARG A 101 -19.69 26.99 -6.78
N LYS A 102 -19.25 27.21 -5.55
CA LYS A 102 -19.59 28.42 -4.80
C LYS A 102 -19.25 29.64 -5.68
N PRO A 103 -20.14 30.64 -5.82
CA PRO A 103 -19.79 31.86 -6.56
C PRO A 103 -18.54 32.44 -5.90
N ALA A 104 -17.46 32.53 -6.68
CA ALA A 104 -16.24 33.16 -6.24
C ALA A 104 -16.60 34.57 -5.78
N GLU A 105 -16.25 34.91 -4.54
CA GLU A 105 -16.32 36.27 -4.03
C GLU A 105 -15.64 37.18 -5.05
N THR A 106 -16.44 38.03 -5.70
CA THR A 106 -15.94 39.16 -6.47
C THR A 106 -15.13 40.02 -5.51
N LEU A 107 -13.81 40.00 -5.67
CA LEU A 107 -12.92 40.96 -5.04
C LEU A 107 -13.44 42.37 -5.36
N PRO A 108 -13.78 43.20 -4.35
CA PRO A 108 -14.15 44.59 -4.61
C PRO A 108 -12.90 45.33 -5.09
N GLY A 109 -13.06 46.03 -6.22
CA GLY A 109 -12.02 46.87 -6.82
C GLY A 109 -11.80 48.18 -6.10
#